data_AF-A0A9E3AVR8-F1
#
_entry.id   AF-A0A9E3AVR8-F1
#
_cell.length_a   1.000
_cell.length_b   1.000
_cell.length_c   1.000
_cell.angle_alpha   90.00
_cell.angle_beta   90.00
_cell.angle_gamma   90.00
#
_symmetry.space_group_name_H-M   'P 1'
#
loop_
_entity.id
_entity.type
_entity.pdbx_description
1 polymer ?
#
loop_
_entity_poly.entity_id
_entity_poly.type
_entity_poly.pdbx_seq_one_letter_code
_entity_poly.pdbx_strand_id
1 'polypeptide(L)'
;MISIAFIVSYVRTIMRLVRRINGNDMNPISYYFLSLNMLTSVLVAIVARHLATIFAVTATNASVHDASPVLLAALAFLIGWNPAIWLDVAFDKVSQWTNFAFLKARPPLKDNLPQDMNLLMIQGLNGDHVDRLEELGIVNCQDLSERNAIVLWLRTPYTLELICDWLAQAHLCTLYEDERLLLLRQVGIRDICGYIKALDDDRSVASLVAVLNTPRAVPADPKKAPPPRPDITDALLRTHKAELEQKPAYLQLVELHAAMVPERKNVVPPVEVVQAPMLAAE
;
A
#
# COMPACT_ATOMS: atom_id res chain seq x y z
N MET A 1 21.36 21.60 -11.13
CA MET A 1 20.58 20.59 -10.38
C MET A 1 19.48 21.25 -9.58
N ILE A 2 19.79 22.14 -8.63
CA ILE A 2 18.79 22.79 -7.76
C ILE A 2 17.66 23.45 -8.56
N SER A 3 17.99 24.29 -9.55
CA SER A 3 16.97 24.98 -10.36
C SER A 3 16.06 24.02 -11.13
N ILE A 4 16.60 22.92 -11.66
CA ILE A 4 15.83 21.92 -12.40
C ILE A 4 14.89 21.16 -11.45
N ALA A 5 15.40 20.70 -10.30
CA ALA A 5 14.60 20.02 -9.28
C ALA A 5 13.46 20.92 -8.77
N PHE A 6 13.77 22.20 -8.53
CA PHE A 6 12.79 23.21 -8.12
C PHE A 6 11.69 23.40 -9.18
N ILE A 7 12.05 23.62 -10.45
CA ILE A 7 11.08 23.85 -11.53
C ILE A 7 10.16 22.63 -11.69
N VAL A 8 10.72 21.41 -11.69
CA VAL A 8 9.93 20.19 -11.85
C VAL A 8 8.98 20.00 -10.66
N SER A 9 9.46 20.21 -9.45
CA SER A 9 8.63 20.10 -8.24
C SER A 9 7.54 21.17 -8.18
N TYR A 10 7.83 22.38 -8.64
CA TYR A 10 6.87 23.48 -8.75
C TYR A 10 5.76 23.17 -9.76
N VAL A 11 6.12 22.71 -10.97
CA VAL A 11 5.14 22.29 -11.99
C VAL A 11 4.25 21.15 -11.46
N ARG A 12 4.85 20.14 -10.81
CA ARG A 12 4.10 19.05 -10.18
C ARG A 12 3.16 19.56 -9.09
N THR A 13 3.60 20.53 -8.29
CA THR A 13 2.79 21.15 -7.23
C THR A 13 1.58 21.86 -7.80
N ILE A 14 1.75 22.64 -8.88
CA ILE A 14 0.64 23.30 -9.58
C ILE A 14 -0.32 22.26 -10.16
N MET A 15 0.17 21.24 -10.86
CA MET A 15 -0.67 20.18 -11.42
C MET A 15 -1.50 19.50 -10.34
N ARG A 16 -0.88 19.19 -9.19
CA ARG A 16 -1.59 18.64 -8.04
C ARG A 16 -2.66 19.60 -7.56
N LEU A 17 -2.32 20.86 -7.33
CA LEU A 17 -3.27 21.87 -6.85
C LEU A 17 -4.48 22.02 -7.79
N VAL A 18 -4.27 22.05 -9.10
CA VAL A 18 -5.37 22.12 -10.09
C VAL A 18 -6.28 20.90 -9.98
N ARG A 19 -5.73 19.69 -9.85
CA ARG A 19 -6.55 18.48 -9.62
C ARG A 19 -7.35 18.57 -8.32
N ARG A 20 -6.77 19.14 -7.26
CA ARG A 20 -7.46 19.32 -5.97
C ARG A 20 -8.60 20.33 -6.04
N ILE A 21 -8.38 21.43 -6.77
CA ILE A 21 -9.41 22.43 -7.04
C ILE A 21 -10.56 21.80 -7.83
N ASN A 22 -10.24 21.05 -8.90
CA ASN A 22 -11.25 20.37 -9.71
C ASN A 22 -12.02 19.29 -8.92
N GLY A 23 -11.35 18.64 -7.95
CA GLY A 23 -11.97 17.67 -7.05
C GLY A 23 -12.70 18.28 -5.84
N ASN A 24 -12.78 19.62 -5.76
CA ASN A 24 -13.35 20.37 -4.62
C ASN A 24 -12.82 19.92 -3.25
N ASP A 25 -11.56 19.46 -3.21
CA ASP A 25 -10.93 18.88 -2.04
C ASP A 25 -9.65 19.65 -1.73
N MET A 26 -9.85 20.85 -1.21
CA MET A 26 -8.78 21.77 -0.88
C MET A 26 -8.74 21.97 0.63
N ASN A 27 -8.00 21.09 1.31
CA ASN A 27 -7.77 21.21 2.75
C ASN A 27 -6.56 22.14 2.99
N PRO A 28 -6.62 23.07 3.98
CA PRO A 28 -5.47 23.86 4.39
C PRO A 28 -4.19 23.03 4.61
N ILE A 29 -4.33 21.81 5.14
CA ILE A 29 -3.17 20.95 5.41
C ILE A 29 -2.40 20.57 4.14
N SER A 30 -3.10 20.44 3.01
CA SER A 30 -2.52 20.04 1.72
C SER A 30 -1.47 21.03 1.22
N TYR A 31 -1.60 22.32 1.53
CA TYR A 31 -0.60 23.33 1.16
C TYR A 31 0.73 23.13 1.89
N TYR A 32 0.69 22.70 3.16
CA TYR A 32 1.90 22.38 3.92
C TYR A 32 2.59 21.15 3.35
N PHE A 33 1.86 20.07 3.02
CA PHE A 33 2.44 18.89 2.40
C PHE A 33 3.05 19.16 1.01
N LEU A 34 2.38 19.98 0.19
CA LEU A 34 2.90 20.36 -1.14
C LEU A 34 4.16 21.22 -1.03
N SER A 35 4.18 22.20 -0.13
CA SER A 35 5.36 23.04 0.10
C SER A 35 6.53 22.27 0.72
N LEU A 36 6.26 21.35 1.64
CA LEU A 36 7.28 20.44 2.19
C LEU A 36 7.88 19.55 1.10
N ASN A 37 7.07 18.95 0.24
CA ASN A 37 7.57 18.17 -0.90
C ASN A 37 8.49 18.99 -1.81
N MET A 38 8.13 20.26 -2.05
CA MET A 38 8.95 21.18 -2.82
C MET A 38 10.30 21.47 -2.13
N LEU A 39 10.28 21.79 -0.83
CA LEU A 39 11.50 21.99 -0.04
C LEU A 39 12.38 20.73 0.00
N THR A 40 11.78 19.56 0.21
CA THR A 40 12.48 18.28 0.25
C THR A 40 13.15 17.98 -1.08
N SER A 41 12.51 18.27 -2.23
CA SER A 41 13.12 18.06 -3.54
C SER A 41 14.41 18.88 -3.75
N VAL A 42 14.43 20.13 -3.27
CA VAL A 42 15.62 20.99 -3.27
C VAL A 42 16.71 20.43 -2.36
N LEU A 43 16.35 20.01 -1.14
CA LEU A 43 17.29 19.45 -0.17
C LEU A 43 17.92 18.16 -0.69
N VAL A 44 17.10 17.24 -1.22
CA VAL A 44 17.58 15.97 -1.80
C VAL A 44 18.49 16.24 -3.00
N ALA A 45 18.19 17.24 -3.83
CA ALA A 45 19.07 17.60 -4.95
C ALA A 45 20.44 18.13 -4.50
N ILE A 46 20.49 18.88 -3.38
CA ILE A 46 21.73 19.32 -2.75
C ILE A 46 22.52 18.12 -2.22
N VAL A 47 21.88 17.27 -1.42
CA VAL A 47 22.50 16.07 -0.84
C VAL A 47 23.00 15.13 -1.96
N ALA A 48 22.19 14.86 -2.98
CA ALA A 48 22.56 14.02 -4.11
C ALA A 48 23.76 14.57 -4.87
N ARG A 49 23.87 15.90 -5.04
CA ARG A 49 25.04 16.52 -5.65
C ARG A 49 26.30 16.30 -4.81
N HIS A 50 26.21 16.47 -3.49
CA HIS A 50 27.36 16.26 -2.60
C HIS A 50 27.74 14.77 -2.50
N LEU A 51 26.77 13.86 -2.45
CA LEU A 51 27.03 12.42 -2.50
C LEU A 51 27.71 12.03 -3.82
N ALA A 52 27.20 12.50 -4.96
CA ALA A 52 27.85 12.27 -6.26
C ALA A 52 29.29 12.77 -6.26
N THR A 53 29.58 13.90 -5.60
CA THR A 53 30.95 14.39 -5.48
C THR A 53 31.85 13.48 -4.65
N ILE A 54 31.36 12.95 -3.53
CA ILE A 54 32.13 12.07 -2.65
C ILE A 54 32.41 10.71 -3.33
N PHE A 55 31.41 10.12 -3.98
CA PHE A 55 31.52 8.80 -4.61
C PHE A 55 32.37 8.80 -5.88
N ALA A 56 32.33 9.88 -6.68
CA ALA A 56 33.19 10.00 -7.86
C ALA A 56 34.67 10.09 -7.45
N VAL A 57 34.99 10.82 -6.37
CA VAL A 57 36.36 10.97 -5.86
C VAL A 57 36.92 9.65 -5.31
N THR A 58 36.07 8.71 -4.89
CA THR A 58 36.50 7.41 -4.32
C THR A 58 36.56 6.26 -5.34
N ALA A 59 35.78 6.31 -6.43
CA ALA A 59 35.68 5.20 -7.37
C ALA A 59 36.68 5.26 -8.54
N THR A 60 37.06 6.46 -8.98
CA THR A 60 38.00 6.67 -10.08
C THR A 60 38.72 7.99 -9.86
N ASN A 61 39.97 8.12 -10.31
CA ASN A 61 40.67 9.42 -10.34
C ASN A 61 40.03 10.43 -11.34
N ALA A 62 38.75 10.28 -11.65
CA ALA A 62 37.98 11.16 -12.51
C ALA A 62 37.19 12.13 -11.64
N SER A 63 37.52 13.42 -11.78
CA SER A 63 36.81 14.49 -11.10
C SER A 63 35.34 14.54 -11.56
N VAL A 64 34.44 14.91 -10.65
CA VAL A 64 32.99 15.05 -10.89
C VAL A 64 32.66 16.03 -12.02
N HIS A 65 33.62 16.84 -12.44
CA HIS A 65 33.52 17.68 -13.63
C HIS A 65 33.31 16.89 -14.93
N ASP A 66 33.63 15.58 -14.96
CA ASP A 66 33.37 14.70 -16.11
C ASP A 66 32.00 14.00 -16.08
N ALA A 67 31.22 14.15 -15.00
CA ALA A 67 29.84 13.68 -15.02
C ALA A 67 29.05 14.52 -16.04
N SER A 68 28.52 13.87 -17.07
CA SER A 68 27.85 14.59 -18.16
C SER A 68 26.77 15.50 -17.58
N PRO A 69 26.74 16.80 -17.95
CA PRO A 69 25.78 17.76 -17.40
C PRO A 69 24.33 17.31 -17.66
N VAL A 70 24.14 16.51 -18.71
CA VAL A 70 22.88 15.84 -19.07
C VAL A 70 22.45 14.83 -18.00
N LEU A 71 23.33 13.98 -17.48
CA LEU A 71 23.00 13.01 -16.44
C LEU A 71 22.60 13.69 -15.13
N LEU A 72 23.34 14.74 -14.74
CA LEU A 72 23.01 15.52 -13.54
C LEU A 72 21.68 16.28 -13.69
N ALA A 73 21.35 16.73 -14.90
CA ALA A 73 20.05 17.33 -15.20
C ALA A 73 18.91 16.30 -15.12
N ALA A 74 19.10 15.09 -15.68
CA ALA A 74 18.13 14.00 -15.61
C ALA A 74 17.88 13.53 -14.18
N LEU A 75 18.94 13.38 -13.37
CA LEU A 75 18.81 13.07 -11.95
C LEU A 75 18.06 14.15 -11.19
N ALA A 76 18.38 15.42 -11.44
CA ALA A 76 17.66 16.54 -10.81
C ALA A 76 16.18 16.57 -11.21
N PHE A 77 15.84 16.18 -12.45
CA PHE A 77 14.47 16.03 -12.89
C PHE A 77 13.74 14.94 -12.10
N LEU A 78 14.32 13.75 -11.96
CA LEU A 78 13.71 12.65 -11.23
C LEU A 78 13.55 12.96 -9.73
N ILE A 79 14.53 13.65 -9.13
CA ILE A 79 14.46 14.12 -7.74
C ILE A 79 13.33 15.14 -7.56
N GLY A 80 13.20 16.09 -8.50
CA GLY A 80 12.08 17.03 -8.52
C GLY A 80 10.73 16.33 -8.71
N TRP A 81 10.69 15.24 -9.48
CA TRP A 81 9.47 14.50 -9.75
C TRP A 81 8.95 13.77 -8.53
N ASN A 82 9.76 13.01 -7.78
CA ASN A 82 9.33 12.38 -6.54
C ASN A 82 10.47 12.32 -5.51
N PRO A 83 10.55 13.27 -4.57
CA PRO A 83 11.68 13.36 -3.66
C PRO A 83 11.75 12.23 -2.63
N ALA A 84 10.63 11.59 -2.29
CA ALA A 84 10.56 10.54 -1.27
C ALA A 84 11.40 9.30 -1.67
N ILE A 85 11.24 8.82 -2.91
CA ILE A 85 12.00 7.67 -3.43
C ILE A 85 13.51 7.91 -3.32
N TRP A 86 13.95 9.15 -3.55
CA TRP A 86 15.37 9.49 -3.51
C TRP A 86 15.91 9.69 -2.09
N LEU A 87 15.06 10.02 -1.12
CA LEU A 87 15.42 10.04 0.29
C LEU A 87 15.79 8.64 0.75
N ASP A 88 14.95 7.64 0.47
CA ASP A 88 15.20 6.26 0.89
C ASP A 88 16.52 5.74 0.31
N VAL A 89 16.75 5.98 -0.99
CA VAL A 89 18.00 5.63 -1.67
C VAL A 89 19.20 6.38 -1.08
N ALA A 90 19.04 7.65 -0.72
CA ALA A 90 20.11 8.43 -0.10
C ALA A 90 20.44 7.89 1.31
N PHE A 91 19.42 7.57 2.11
CA PHE A 91 19.59 6.98 3.44
C PHE A 91 20.27 5.61 3.37
N ASP A 92 19.85 4.74 2.46
CA ASP A 92 20.47 3.42 2.27
C ASP A 92 21.95 3.55 1.92
N LYS A 93 22.31 4.45 0.99
CA LYS A 93 23.70 4.68 0.62
C LYS A 93 24.52 5.27 1.76
N VAL A 94 23.97 6.20 2.52
CA VAL A 94 24.65 6.81 3.68
C VAL A 94 24.85 5.78 4.80
N SER A 95 23.85 4.92 5.05
CA SER A 95 23.91 3.83 6.04
C SER A 95 24.90 2.72 5.64
N GLN A 96 25.06 2.47 4.33
CA GLN A 96 26.10 1.56 3.83
C GLN A 96 27.50 2.15 3.94
N TRP A 97 27.66 3.45 3.65
CA TRP A 97 28.95 4.14 3.73
C TRP A 97 29.41 4.35 5.18
N THR A 98 28.49 4.69 6.07
CA THR A 98 28.78 4.94 7.48
C THR A 98 28.42 3.71 8.30
N ASN A 99 29.37 3.12 9.04
CA ASN A 99 29.09 2.04 9.99
C ASN A 99 28.31 2.50 11.24
N PHE A 100 27.51 3.57 11.13
CA PHE A 100 26.73 4.09 12.22
C PHE A 100 25.59 3.12 12.55
N ALA A 101 25.72 2.48 13.72
CA ALA A 101 24.79 1.47 14.21
C ALA A 101 23.34 1.97 14.34
N PHE A 102 23.12 3.29 14.46
CA PHE A 102 21.77 3.87 14.55
C PHE A 102 21.07 4.04 13.18
N LEU A 103 21.83 4.13 12.07
CA LEU A 103 21.28 4.19 10.71
C LEU A 103 21.05 2.79 10.13
N LYS A 104 21.72 1.78 10.69
CA LYS A 104 21.37 0.37 10.49
C LYS A 104 20.21 0.01 11.42
N ALA A 105 19.07 0.67 11.25
CA ALA A 105 17.82 0.05 11.69
C ALA A 105 17.79 -1.30 10.99
N ARG A 106 18.02 -2.39 11.75
CA ARG A 106 18.06 -3.74 11.22
C ARG A 106 16.71 -3.91 10.52
N PRO A 107 16.61 -4.02 9.18
CA PRO A 107 15.36 -4.49 8.62
C PRO A 107 15.08 -5.81 9.36
N PRO A 108 13.88 -6.00 9.93
CA PRO A 108 13.55 -7.26 10.58
C PRO A 108 13.96 -8.38 9.62
N LEU A 109 14.47 -9.51 10.14
CA LEU A 109 14.74 -10.66 9.28
C LEU A 109 13.50 -10.88 8.41
N LYS A 110 13.66 -11.17 7.12
CA LYS A 110 12.51 -11.37 6.20
C LYS A 110 11.49 -12.38 6.72
N ASP A 111 11.93 -13.29 7.58
CA ASP A 111 11.10 -14.27 8.27
C ASP A 111 10.14 -13.67 9.32
N ASN A 112 10.42 -12.46 9.81
CA ASN A 112 9.64 -11.69 10.78
C ASN A 112 9.27 -10.29 10.24
N LEU A 113 9.26 -10.09 8.91
CA LEU A 113 8.80 -8.82 8.37
C LEU A 113 7.32 -8.68 8.76
N PRO A 114 6.92 -7.59 9.47
CA PRO A 114 5.51 -7.31 9.65
C PRO A 114 4.87 -7.25 8.27
N GLN A 115 3.69 -7.88 8.16
CA GLN A 115 2.93 -7.96 6.93
C GLN A 115 2.91 -6.58 6.24
N ASP A 116 3.33 -6.52 4.98
CA ASP A 116 3.27 -5.30 4.20
C ASP A 116 1.78 -4.98 3.96
N MET A 117 1.22 -4.09 4.78
CA MET A 117 -0.19 -3.72 4.79
C MET A 117 -0.39 -2.41 4.03
N ASN A 118 0.18 -2.33 2.83
CA ASN A 118 0.09 -1.14 2.00
C ASN A 118 -1.35 -0.87 1.55
N LEU A 119 -1.79 0.39 1.58
CA LEU A 119 -3.11 0.81 1.10
C LEU A 119 -3.37 0.42 -0.37
N LEU A 120 -2.32 0.26 -1.17
CA LEU A 120 -2.42 -0.19 -2.57
C LEU A 120 -2.88 -1.65 -2.73
N MET A 121 -2.94 -2.43 -1.64
CA MET A 121 -3.56 -3.76 -1.67
C MET A 121 -5.07 -3.69 -1.94
N ILE A 122 -5.72 -2.58 -1.58
CA ILE A 122 -7.17 -2.38 -1.73
C ILE A 122 -7.51 -2.04 -3.19
N GLN A 123 -8.49 -2.74 -3.74
CA GLN A 123 -8.94 -2.49 -5.12
C GLN A 123 -9.68 -1.15 -5.21
N GLY A 124 -9.34 -0.34 -6.21
CA GLY A 124 -9.93 0.99 -6.43
C GLY A 124 -9.21 2.12 -5.71
N LEU A 125 -8.18 1.83 -4.91
CA LEU A 125 -7.24 2.81 -4.38
C LEU A 125 -6.15 3.10 -5.43
N ASN A 126 -6.02 4.38 -5.80
CA ASN A 126 -4.96 4.88 -6.68
C ASN A 126 -3.97 5.70 -5.85
N GLY A 127 -2.79 6.04 -6.40
CA GLY A 127 -1.81 6.86 -5.71
C GLY A 127 -2.37 8.21 -5.21
N ASP A 128 -3.27 8.84 -5.97
CA ASP A 128 -3.93 10.08 -5.54
C ASP A 128 -4.87 9.86 -4.34
N HIS A 129 -5.46 8.67 -4.18
CA HIS A 129 -6.28 8.32 -3.01
C HIS A 129 -5.40 8.03 -1.79
N VAL A 130 -4.28 7.35 -1.99
CA VAL A 130 -3.30 7.08 -0.93
C VAL A 130 -2.73 8.39 -0.37
N ASP A 131 -2.30 9.31 -1.24
CA ASP A 131 -1.81 10.63 -0.83
C ASP A 131 -2.84 11.37 0.07
N ARG A 132 -4.14 11.22 -0.19
CA ARG A 132 -5.22 11.86 0.62
C ARG A 132 -5.43 11.19 1.96
N LEU A 133 -5.34 9.86 2.01
CA LEU A 133 -5.43 9.11 3.26
C LEU A 133 -4.21 9.39 4.14
N GLU A 134 -3.02 9.48 3.55
CA GLU A 134 -1.79 9.85 4.26
C GLU A 134 -1.87 11.25 4.89
N GLU A 135 -2.49 12.21 4.21
CA GLU A 135 -2.76 13.56 4.78
C GLU A 135 -3.65 13.53 6.02
N LEU A 136 -4.50 12.50 6.16
CA LEU A 136 -5.34 12.26 7.34
C LEU A 136 -4.64 11.39 8.39
N GLY A 137 -3.37 11.02 8.16
CA GLY A 137 -2.59 10.13 9.02
C GLY A 137 -3.03 8.67 8.93
N ILE A 138 -3.53 8.23 7.77
CA ILE A 138 -3.86 6.84 7.48
C ILE A 138 -2.79 6.33 6.51
N VAL A 139 -1.89 5.46 6.99
CA VAL A 139 -0.69 5.05 6.22
C VAL A 139 -0.78 3.61 5.75
N ASN A 140 -1.51 2.77 6.46
CA ASN A 140 -1.62 1.34 6.17
C ASN A 140 -3.08 0.84 6.26
N CYS A 141 -3.34 -0.38 5.79
CA CYS A 141 -4.66 -1.01 5.83
C CYS A 141 -5.20 -1.21 7.26
N GLN A 142 -4.32 -1.41 8.25
CA GLN A 142 -4.74 -1.54 9.65
C GLN A 142 -5.29 -0.20 10.17
N ASP A 143 -4.55 0.89 9.98
CA ASP A 143 -4.96 2.25 10.32
C ASP A 143 -6.28 2.59 9.65
N LEU A 144 -6.46 2.20 8.38
CA LEU A 144 -7.72 2.43 7.67
C LEU A 144 -8.86 1.63 8.32
N SER A 145 -8.66 0.33 8.57
CA SER A 145 -9.67 -0.58 9.12
C SER A 145 -10.21 -0.16 10.49
N GLU A 146 -9.43 0.58 11.27
CA GLU A 146 -9.84 1.05 12.60
C GLU A 146 -10.59 2.40 12.57
N ARG A 147 -10.68 3.06 11.40
CA ARG A 147 -11.28 4.39 11.27
C ARG A 147 -12.78 4.32 11.11
N ASN A 148 -13.47 5.32 11.67
CA ASN A 148 -14.89 5.49 11.48
C ASN A 148 -15.19 6.02 10.06
N ALA A 149 -16.04 5.31 9.33
CA ALA A 149 -16.41 5.63 7.94
C ALA A 149 -17.05 7.02 7.79
N ILE A 150 -17.91 7.43 8.72
CA ILE A 150 -18.61 8.71 8.66
C ILE A 150 -17.62 9.86 8.87
N VAL A 151 -16.71 9.73 9.83
CA VAL A 151 -15.66 10.72 10.06
C VAL A 151 -14.75 10.85 8.84
N LEU A 152 -14.40 9.73 8.21
CA LEU A 152 -13.59 9.72 7.00
C LEU A 152 -14.34 10.35 5.82
N TRP A 153 -15.63 10.08 5.69
CA TRP A 153 -16.51 10.66 4.67
C TRP A 153 -16.63 12.18 4.80
N LEU A 154 -16.79 12.70 6.01
CA LEU A 154 -16.84 14.15 6.23
C LEU A 154 -15.51 14.88 5.96
N ARG A 155 -14.39 14.15 5.94
CA ARG A 155 -13.05 14.72 5.77
C ARG A 155 -12.44 14.49 4.39
N THR A 156 -13.12 13.74 3.53
CA THR A 156 -12.63 13.39 2.20
C THR A 156 -13.72 13.69 1.16
N PRO A 157 -13.35 13.88 -0.12
CA PRO A 157 -14.33 14.15 -1.18
C PRO A 157 -14.95 12.87 -1.75
N TYR A 158 -14.70 11.72 -1.11
CA TYR A 158 -15.16 10.43 -1.59
C TYR A 158 -16.59 10.17 -1.16
N THR A 159 -17.32 9.36 -1.93
CA THR A 159 -18.66 8.93 -1.53
C THR A 159 -18.58 7.98 -0.34
N LEU A 160 -19.62 7.98 0.50
CA LEU A 160 -19.69 7.09 1.65
C LEU A 160 -19.60 5.62 1.24
N GLU A 161 -20.22 5.25 0.11
CA GLU A 161 -20.15 3.90 -0.47
C GLU A 161 -18.71 3.47 -0.76
N LEU A 162 -17.92 4.36 -1.37
CA LEU A 162 -16.52 4.07 -1.72
C LEU A 162 -15.66 3.93 -0.47
N ILE A 163 -15.92 4.74 0.55
CA ILE A 163 -15.20 4.68 1.83
C ILE A 163 -15.53 3.39 2.57
N CYS A 164 -16.81 3.01 2.65
CA CYS A 164 -17.21 1.75 3.24
C CYS A 164 -16.63 0.56 2.49
N ASP A 165 -16.54 0.64 1.16
CA ASP A 165 -15.90 -0.39 0.35
C ASP A 165 -14.41 -0.53 0.69
N TRP A 166 -13.67 0.58 0.74
CA TRP A 166 -12.25 0.56 1.11
C TRP A 166 -12.03 0.05 2.53
N LEU A 167 -12.86 0.45 3.50
CA LEU A 167 -12.79 -0.06 4.86
C LEU A 167 -13.06 -1.56 4.94
N ALA A 168 -14.04 -2.06 4.19
CA ALA A 168 -14.39 -3.47 4.16
C ALA A 168 -13.25 -4.32 3.57
N GLN A 169 -12.59 -3.81 2.53
CA GLN A 169 -11.39 -4.43 1.96
C GLN A 169 -10.17 -4.32 2.89
N ALA A 170 -10.01 -3.19 3.59
CA ALA A 170 -8.92 -2.97 4.54
C ALA A 170 -8.98 -3.97 5.69
N HIS A 171 -10.17 -4.21 6.25
CA HIS A 171 -10.40 -5.25 7.26
C HIS A 171 -9.97 -6.63 6.77
N LEU A 172 -10.30 -6.99 5.52
CA LEU A 172 -9.86 -8.27 4.97
C LEU A 172 -8.33 -8.34 4.84
N CYS A 173 -7.67 -7.24 4.47
CA CYS A 173 -6.22 -7.15 4.38
C CYS A 173 -5.52 -7.31 5.73
N THR A 174 -6.19 -7.01 6.86
CA THR A 174 -5.63 -7.25 8.20
C THR A 174 -5.59 -8.73 8.61
N LEU A 175 -6.37 -9.60 7.94
CA LEU A 175 -6.45 -11.02 8.27
C LEU A 175 -5.50 -11.88 7.44
N TYR A 176 -5.20 -11.45 6.22
CA TYR A 176 -4.52 -12.26 5.22
C TYR A 176 -3.48 -11.47 4.45
N GLU A 177 -2.35 -12.13 4.19
CA GLU A 177 -1.29 -11.66 3.30
C GLU A 177 -1.76 -11.58 1.83
N ASP A 178 -1.03 -10.82 1.00
CA ASP A 178 -1.30 -10.57 -0.42
C ASP A 178 -1.73 -11.81 -1.21
N GLU A 179 -1.03 -12.94 -1.06
CA GLU A 179 -1.33 -14.13 -1.87
C GLU A 179 -2.65 -14.80 -1.48
N ARG A 180 -2.95 -14.87 -0.18
CA ARG A 180 -4.24 -15.39 0.30
C ARG A 180 -5.38 -14.46 -0.11
N LEU A 181 -5.14 -13.15 -0.12
CA LEU A 181 -6.09 -12.18 -0.66
C LEU A 181 -6.35 -12.39 -2.15
N LEU A 182 -5.33 -12.67 -2.94
CA LEU A 182 -5.51 -12.99 -4.37
C LEU A 182 -6.35 -14.25 -4.57
N LEU A 183 -6.12 -15.30 -3.78
CA LEU A 183 -6.92 -16.53 -3.83
C LEU A 183 -8.39 -16.28 -3.44
N LEU A 184 -8.64 -15.52 -2.37
CA LEU A 184 -9.98 -15.12 -1.97
C LEU A 184 -10.70 -14.33 -3.07
N ARG A 185 -9.99 -13.41 -3.74
CA ARG A 185 -10.54 -12.62 -4.85
C ARG A 185 -10.88 -13.46 -6.08
N GLN A 186 -10.11 -14.50 -6.38
CA GLN A 186 -10.43 -15.44 -7.47
C GLN A 186 -11.73 -16.20 -7.22
N VAL A 187 -12.06 -16.42 -5.95
CA VAL A 187 -13.30 -17.05 -5.49
C VAL A 187 -14.48 -16.05 -5.39
N GLY A 188 -14.23 -14.77 -5.68
CA GLY A 188 -15.25 -13.71 -5.61
C GLY A 188 -15.40 -13.06 -4.24
N ILE A 189 -14.54 -13.39 -3.27
CA ILE A 189 -14.50 -12.74 -1.95
C ILE A 189 -13.57 -11.54 -2.03
N ARG A 190 -14.16 -10.36 -2.17
CA ARG A 190 -13.44 -9.09 -2.34
C ARG A 190 -13.22 -8.34 -1.03
N ASP A 191 -14.17 -8.43 -0.11
CA ASP A 191 -14.23 -7.63 1.12
C ASP A 191 -14.63 -8.50 2.33
N ILE A 192 -14.53 -7.92 3.53
CA ILE A 192 -14.83 -8.62 4.78
C ILE A 192 -16.30 -9.05 4.90
N CYS A 193 -17.23 -8.29 4.31
CA CYS A 193 -18.65 -8.61 4.33
C CYS A 193 -18.94 -9.88 3.50
N GLY A 194 -18.34 -10.01 2.32
CA GLY A 194 -18.40 -11.22 1.52
C GLY A 194 -17.74 -12.41 2.22
N TYR A 195 -16.62 -12.17 2.89
CA TYR A 195 -15.90 -13.20 3.65
C TYR A 195 -16.75 -13.77 4.79
N ILE A 196 -17.40 -12.92 5.60
CA ILE A 196 -18.24 -13.38 6.73
C ILE A 196 -19.48 -14.10 6.23
N LYS A 197 -20.12 -13.62 5.15
CA LYS A 197 -21.24 -14.35 4.52
C LYS A 197 -20.82 -15.74 4.04
N ALA A 198 -19.60 -15.89 3.53
CA ALA A 198 -19.07 -17.19 3.15
C ALA A 198 -18.74 -18.09 4.35
N LEU A 199 -18.50 -17.53 5.54
CA LEU A 199 -18.35 -18.28 6.80
C LEU A 199 -19.69 -18.70 7.43
N ASP A 200 -20.83 -18.15 7.00
CA ASP A 200 -22.15 -18.56 7.47
C ASP A 200 -22.62 -19.89 6.83
N ASP A 201 -22.04 -20.28 5.69
CA ASP A 201 -22.36 -21.53 4.99
C ASP A 201 -21.24 -22.57 5.18
N ASP A 202 -21.56 -23.68 5.86
CA ASP A 202 -20.60 -24.77 6.15
C ASP A 202 -19.95 -25.35 4.89
N ARG A 203 -20.64 -25.34 3.73
CA ARG A 203 -20.07 -25.80 2.45
C ARG A 203 -19.00 -24.84 1.95
N SER A 204 -19.26 -23.55 2.09
CA SER A 204 -18.34 -22.48 1.70
C SER A 204 -17.11 -22.45 2.61
N VAL A 205 -17.24 -22.81 3.89
CA VAL A 205 -16.10 -22.96 4.83
C VAL A 205 -15.12 -24.04 4.37
N ALA A 206 -15.62 -25.22 3.98
CA ALA A 206 -14.75 -26.30 3.50
C ALA A 206 -14.00 -25.90 2.21
N SER A 207 -14.68 -25.23 1.28
CA SER A 207 -14.06 -24.69 0.07
C SER A 207 -13.03 -23.60 0.38
N LEU A 208 -13.31 -22.73 1.35
CA LEU A 208 -12.39 -21.69 1.80
C LEU A 208 -11.11 -22.26 2.40
N VAL A 209 -11.20 -23.28 3.24
CA VAL A 209 -10.02 -23.96 3.78
C VAL A 209 -9.18 -24.58 2.67
N ALA A 210 -9.81 -25.23 1.70
CA ALA A 210 -9.10 -25.80 0.55
C ALA A 210 -8.37 -24.71 -0.25
N VAL A 211 -9.03 -23.58 -0.51
CA VAL A 211 -8.46 -22.45 -1.26
C VAL A 211 -7.34 -21.75 -0.48
N LEU A 212 -7.53 -21.51 0.81
CA LEU A 212 -6.56 -20.78 1.64
C LEU A 212 -5.29 -21.58 1.97
N ASN A 213 -5.38 -22.91 1.88
CA ASN A 213 -4.26 -23.84 2.04
C ASN A 213 -3.64 -24.27 0.70
N THR A 214 -4.04 -23.65 -0.42
CA THR A 214 -3.43 -23.95 -1.72
C THR A 214 -1.92 -23.65 -1.66
N PRO A 215 -1.04 -24.60 -2.02
CA PRO A 215 0.40 -24.41 -1.94
C PRO A 215 0.85 -23.23 -2.80
N ARG A 216 1.72 -22.38 -2.25
CA ARG A 216 2.34 -21.28 -3.00
C ARG A 216 3.13 -21.86 -4.18
N ALA A 217 3.01 -21.24 -5.36
CA ALA A 217 3.90 -21.54 -6.47
C ALA A 217 5.35 -21.28 -6.04
N VAL A 218 6.16 -22.34 -5.98
CA VAL A 218 7.55 -22.27 -5.52
C VAL A 218 8.35 -21.40 -6.50
N PRO A 219 8.98 -20.29 -6.07
CA PRO A 219 9.84 -19.53 -6.95
C PRO A 219 11.04 -20.39 -7.38
N ALA A 220 11.49 -20.25 -8.64
CA ALA A 220 12.58 -21.03 -9.22
C ALA A 220 13.95 -20.89 -8.49
N ASP A 221 14.07 -19.92 -7.57
CA ASP A 221 15.27 -19.69 -6.77
C ASP A 221 15.05 -20.15 -5.30
N PRO A 222 15.70 -21.23 -4.84
CA PRO A 222 15.53 -21.77 -3.49
C PRO A 222 16.00 -20.83 -2.37
N LYS A 223 16.76 -19.77 -2.67
CA LYS A 223 17.20 -18.76 -1.68
C LYS A 223 16.20 -17.63 -1.45
N LYS A 224 15.14 -17.54 -2.27
CA LYS A 224 14.02 -16.60 -2.12
C LYS A 224 12.73 -17.27 -1.65
N ALA A 225 12.79 -18.55 -1.27
CA ALA A 225 11.64 -19.27 -0.74
C ALA A 225 11.16 -18.58 0.54
N PRO A 226 9.91 -18.08 0.59
CA PRO A 226 9.32 -17.53 1.80
C PRO A 226 9.12 -18.62 2.85
N PRO A 227 9.05 -18.25 4.15
CA PRO A 227 8.79 -19.21 5.22
C PRO A 227 7.48 -19.98 4.99
N PRO A 228 7.39 -21.24 5.45
CA PRO A 228 6.17 -22.03 5.35
C PRO A 228 5.04 -21.37 6.15
N ARG A 229 3.87 -21.21 5.51
CA ARG A 229 2.70 -20.62 6.16
C ARG A 229 2.03 -21.62 7.11
N PRO A 230 1.46 -21.16 8.23
CA PRO A 230 0.60 -22.01 9.05
C PRO A 230 -0.67 -22.35 8.28
N ASP A 231 -1.07 -23.62 8.33
CA ASP A 231 -2.32 -24.09 7.75
C ASP A 231 -3.51 -23.44 8.45
N ILE A 232 -4.47 -22.99 7.65
CA ILE A 232 -5.73 -22.42 8.16
C ILE A 232 -6.69 -23.57 8.43
N THR A 233 -7.20 -23.61 9.66
CA THR A 233 -8.20 -24.59 10.10
C THR A 233 -9.57 -23.94 10.25
N ASP A 234 -10.63 -24.75 10.21
CA ASP A 234 -12.00 -24.29 10.49
C ASP A 234 -12.11 -23.59 11.85
N ALA A 235 -11.34 -24.07 12.84
CA ALA A 235 -11.28 -23.45 14.16
C ALA A 235 -10.75 -22.01 14.10
N LEU A 236 -9.69 -21.77 13.32
CA LEU A 236 -9.13 -20.42 13.13
C LEU A 236 -10.12 -19.49 12.42
N LEU A 237 -10.81 -19.99 11.38
CA LEU A 237 -11.83 -19.20 10.67
C LEU A 237 -12.97 -18.77 11.61
N ARG A 238 -13.41 -19.68 12.50
CA ARG A 238 -14.43 -19.37 13.52
C ARG A 238 -13.94 -18.38 14.56
N THR A 239 -12.67 -18.45 14.96
CA THR A 239 -12.06 -17.44 15.84
C THR A 239 -12.02 -16.08 15.16
N HIS A 240 -11.60 -15.99 13.90
CA HIS A 240 -11.62 -14.73 13.15
C HIS A 240 -13.02 -14.12 13.11
N LYS A 241 -14.06 -14.94 12.85
CA LYS A 241 -15.44 -14.48 12.87
C LYS A 241 -15.82 -13.88 14.23
N ALA A 242 -15.55 -14.60 15.32
CA ALA A 242 -15.87 -14.15 16.66
C ALA A 242 -15.13 -12.84 17.05
N GLU A 243 -13.86 -12.70 16.64
CA GLU A 243 -13.08 -11.48 16.87
C GLU A 243 -13.62 -10.28 16.09
N LEU A 244 -14.03 -10.49 14.83
CA LEU A 244 -14.58 -9.43 13.99
C LEU A 244 -15.93 -8.94 14.50
N GLU A 245 -16.80 -9.85 14.93
CA GLU A 245 -18.11 -9.52 15.51
C GLU A 245 -18.00 -8.69 16.79
N GLN A 246 -16.86 -8.74 17.48
CA GLN A 246 -16.58 -7.92 18.66
C GLN A 246 -15.98 -6.55 18.33
N LYS A 247 -15.48 -6.33 17.11
CA LYS A 247 -14.82 -5.07 16.74
C LYS A 247 -15.85 -3.97 16.45
N PRO A 248 -15.79 -2.82 17.15
CA PRO A 248 -16.77 -1.75 16.97
C PRO A 248 -16.72 -1.13 15.57
N ALA A 249 -15.54 -1.03 14.96
CA ALA A 249 -15.37 -0.52 13.61
C ALA A 249 -16.09 -1.39 12.56
N TYR A 250 -16.04 -2.72 12.74
CA TYR A 250 -16.73 -3.67 11.87
C TYR A 250 -18.25 -3.57 12.03
N LEU A 251 -18.76 -3.51 13.27
CA LEU A 251 -20.20 -3.37 13.52
C LEU A 251 -20.78 -2.10 12.88
N GLN A 252 -20.09 -0.97 13.04
CA GLN A 252 -20.47 0.28 12.38
C GLN A 252 -20.50 0.15 10.86
N LEU A 253 -19.51 -0.55 10.28
CA LEU A 253 -19.44 -0.80 8.85
C LEU A 253 -20.62 -1.65 8.37
N VAL A 254 -21.00 -2.70 9.12
CA VAL A 254 -22.14 -3.56 8.77
C VAL A 254 -23.45 -2.78 8.84
N GLU A 255 -23.65 -1.98 9.88
CA GLU A 255 -24.84 -1.12 10.01
C GLU A 255 -24.95 -0.12 8.87
N LEU A 256 -23.84 0.55 8.52
CA LEU A 256 -23.78 1.46 7.38
C LEU A 256 -24.03 0.74 6.06
N HIS A 257 -23.41 -0.42 5.86
CA HIS A 257 -23.59 -1.20 4.65
C HIS A 257 -25.04 -1.68 4.50
N ALA A 258 -25.67 -2.12 5.60
CA ALA A 258 -27.08 -2.49 5.62
C ALA A 258 -28.01 -1.29 5.33
N ALA A 259 -27.68 -0.11 5.85
CA ALA A 259 -28.43 1.12 5.59
C ALA A 259 -28.30 1.60 4.13
N MET A 260 -27.14 1.39 3.50
CA MET A 260 -26.88 1.80 2.12
C MET A 260 -27.37 0.80 1.07
N VAL A 261 -27.44 -0.49 1.40
CA VAL A 261 -27.93 -1.55 0.51
C VAL A 261 -29.27 -2.07 1.06
N PRO A 262 -30.39 -1.37 0.82
CA PRO A 262 -31.71 -1.89 1.19
C PRO A 262 -31.94 -3.19 0.39
N GLU A 263 -32.05 -4.32 1.11
CA GLU A 263 -32.28 -5.69 0.62
C GLU A 263 -32.24 -5.88 -0.90
N ARG A 264 -31.05 -6.10 -1.48
CA ARG A 264 -31.00 -7.03 -2.61
C ARG A 264 -31.17 -8.44 -2.05
N LYS A 265 -32.43 -8.89 -1.94
CA LYS A 265 -32.71 -10.32 -2.02
C LYS A 265 -32.07 -10.82 -3.31
N ASN A 266 -30.99 -11.58 -3.18
CA ASN A 266 -30.73 -12.83 -3.92
C ASN A 266 -29.23 -13.11 -4.12
N VAL A 267 -28.85 -14.29 -3.60
CA VAL A 267 -27.88 -15.24 -4.16
C VAL A 267 -26.45 -14.73 -4.27
N VAL A 268 -25.68 -14.94 -3.20
CA VAL A 268 -24.27 -15.31 -3.38
C VAL A 268 -24.30 -16.72 -3.97
N PRO A 269 -23.83 -16.95 -5.21
CA PRO A 269 -23.72 -18.33 -5.72
C PRO A 269 -22.76 -19.10 -4.79
N PRO A 270 -23.01 -20.39 -4.54
CA PRO A 270 -22.07 -21.21 -3.77
C PRO A 270 -20.69 -21.07 -4.40
N VAL A 271 -19.66 -20.98 -3.56
CA VAL A 271 -18.26 -20.97 -3.98
C VAL A 271 -18.00 -22.25 -4.78
N GLU A 272 -18.13 -22.17 -6.10
CA GLU A 272 -17.69 -23.22 -7.01
C GLU A 272 -16.17 -23.15 -7.07
N VAL A 273 -15.54 -24.27 -6.72
CA VAL A 273 -14.10 -24.45 -6.86
C VAL A 273 -13.78 -24.32 -8.34
N VAL A 274 -13.29 -23.15 -8.74
CA VAL A 274 -12.71 -22.97 -10.08
C VAL A 274 -11.48 -23.88 -10.11
N GLN A 275 -11.61 -25.01 -10.82
CA GLN A 275 -10.47 -25.85 -11.17
C GLN A 275 -9.43 -24.95 -11.86
N ALA A 276 -8.26 -24.83 -11.24
CA ALA A 276 -7.15 -24.08 -11.80
C ALA A 276 -6.91 -24.51 -13.25
N PRO A 277 -6.69 -23.59 -14.20
CA PRO A 277 -6.26 -23.99 -15.52
C PRO A 277 -4.92 -24.70 -15.37
N MET A 278 -4.89 -25.98 -15.76
CA MET A 278 -3.64 -26.67 -16.06
C MET A 278 -2.86 -25.78 -17.02
N LEU A 279 -1.75 -25.21 -16.53
CA LEU A 279 -0.69 -24.69 -17.37
C LEU A 279 -0.24 -25.88 -18.24
N ALA A 280 -0.77 -25.94 -19.45
CA ALA A 280 -0.26 -26.78 -20.50
C ALA A 280 1.20 -26.36 -20.72
N ALA A 281 2.10 -27.31 -20.50
CA ALA A 281 3.46 -27.23 -20.94
C ALA A 281 3.46 -27.34 -22.47
N GLU A 282 3.83 -26.25 -23.14
CA GLU A 282 4.54 -26.25 -24.43
C GLU A 282 5.56 -25.10 -24.43
#